data_AF-A0A1S3IEF4-F1
#
_entry.id   AF-A0A1S3IEF4-F1
#
_cell.length_a   1.000
_cell.length_b   1.000
_cell.length_c   1.000
_cell.angle_alpha   90.00
_cell.angle_beta   90.00
_cell.angle_gamma   90.00
#
_symmetry.space_group_name_H-M   'P 1'
#
loop_
_entity.id
_entity.type
_entity.pdbx_description
1 polymer ?
#
loop_
_entity_poly.entity_id
_entity_poly.type
_entity_poly.pdbx_seq_one_letter_code
_entity_poly.pdbx_strand_id
1 'polypeptide(L)'
;KAIMPYLLEKYGKNESLYPKDIKQRAIIDRALMFNAITFTPKVYGVLLPRLAKNEVSEEAEKEFKEKAMDKLNRDLEGKQFIAGDNLTIADFAFWGLITLLGLFDIDTSPWSNICSWAERMKALPYYEECHKELFEFWEEMKKVES
;
A
#
# COMPACT_ATOMS: atom_id res chain seq x y z
N LYS A 1 11.61 -2.97 1.51
CA LYS A 1 11.26 -3.22 2.93
C LYS A 1 12.43 -2.98 3.89
N ALA A 2 13.69 -3.27 3.54
CA ALA A 2 14.85 -3.02 4.42
C ALA A 2 15.37 -1.55 4.43
N ILE A 3 15.14 -0.80 3.34
CA ILE A 3 15.63 0.58 3.22
C ILE A 3 14.98 1.53 4.24
N MET A 4 13.64 1.45 4.43
CA MET A 4 12.94 2.35 5.35
C MET A 4 13.40 2.20 6.83
N PRO A 5 13.50 0.98 7.40
CA PRO A 5 14.12 0.78 8.71
C PRO A 5 15.53 1.37 8.80
N TYR A 6 16.39 1.10 7.83
CA TYR A 6 17.77 1.63 7.81
C TYR A 6 17.81 3.16 7.83
N LEU A 7 16.99 3.82 7.01
CA LEU A 7 16.94 5.28 6.96
C LEU A 7 16.48 5.86 8.31
N LEU A 8 15.51 5.24 8.96
CA LEU A 8 15.04 5.69 10.27
C LEU A 8 16.03 5.40 11.39
N GLU A 9 16.70 4.26 11.39
CA GLU A 9 17.70 3.93 12.41
C GLU A 9 18.96 4.79 12.28
N LYS A 10 19.37 5.11 11.05
CA LYS A 10 20.59 5.88 10.80
C LYS A 10 20.39 7.39 10.84
N TYR A 11 19.26 7.87 10.33
CA TYR A 11 19.02 9.30 10.12
C TYR A 11 17.70 9.80 10.70
N GLY A 12 16.83 8.89 11.14
CA GLY A 12 15.50 9.23 11.61
C GLY A 12 15.55 10.07 12.88
N LYS A 13 14.94 11.24 12.81
CA LYS A 13 14.68 12.07 14.00
C LYS A 13 13.34 11.73 14.66
N ASN A 14 12.43 11.10 13.90
CA ASN A 14 11.13 10.69 14.37
C ASN A 14 11.11 9.18 14.64
N GLU A 15 11.24 8.79 15.90
CA GLU A 15 11.17 7.39 16.31
C GLU A 15 9.74 6.80 16.20
N SER A 16 8.69 7.62 16.05
CA SER A 16 7.30 7.15 15.98
C SER A 16 7.02 6.29 14.75
N LEU A 17 7.75 6.52 13.65
CA LEU A 17 7.55 5.78 12.40
C LEU A 17 8.10 4.35 12.46
N TYR A 18 9.07 4.10 13.34
CA TYR A 18 9.65 2.79 13.58
C TYR A 18 10.17 2.67 15.04
N PRO A 19 9.25 2.54 16.01
CA PRO A 19 9.57 2.61 17.44
C PRO A 19 10.53 1.51 17.89
N LYS A 20 11.28 1.79 18.96
CA LYS A 20 12.21 0.82 19.59
C LYS A 20 11.52 -0.20 20.50
N ASP A 21 10.28 0.08 20.90
CA ASP A 21 9.48 -0.90 21.65
C ASP A 21 9.33 -2.18 20.82
N ILE A 22 9.79 -3.30 21.39
CA ILE A 22 9.93 -4.56 20.67
C ILE A 22 8.55 -5.10 20.26
N LYS A 23 7.50 -4.89 21.08
CA LYS A 23 6.16 -5.39 20.77
C LYS A 23 5.56 -4.62 19.60
N GLN A 24 5.63 -3.30 19.62
CA GLN A 24 5.14 -2.47 18.52
C GLN A 24 5.94 -2.70 17.24
N ARG A 25 7.27 -2.83 17.36
CA ARG A 25 8.14 -3.14 16.22
C ARG A 25 7.80 -4.48 15.59
N ALA A 26 7.54 -5.52 16.40
CA ALA A 26 7.13 -6.83 15.88
C ALA A 26 5.82 -6.77 15.08
N ILE A 27 4.87 -5.90 15.46
CA ILE A 27 3.63 -5.69 14.69
C ILE A 27 3.94 -5.06 13.32
N ILE A 28 4.81 -4.04 13.30
CA ILE A 28 5.25 -3.36 12.07
C ILE A 28 6.00 -4.34 11.16
N ASP A 29 6.96 -5.09 11.71
CA ASP A 29 7.77 -6.04 10.94
C ASP A 29 6.90 -7.16 10.36
N ARG A 30 5.94 -7.67 11.13
CA ARG A 30 4.94 -8.64 10.63
C ARG A 30 4.13 -8.06 9.47
N ALA A 31 3.71 -6.80 9.54
CA ALA A 31 3.00 -6.13 8.45
C ALA A 31 3.88 -5.93 7.21
N LEU A 32 5.15 -5.57 7.39
CA LEU A 32 6.13 -5.45 6.30
C LEU A 32 6.43 -6.80 5.64
N MET A 33 6.51 -7.89 6.42
CA MET A 33 6.66 -9.24 5.91
C MET A 33 5.42 -9.65 5.12
N PHE A 34 4.22 -9.46 5.66
CA PHE A 34 2.96 -9.70 4.95
C PHE A 34 2.91 -8.91 3.63
N ASN A 35 3.31 -7.64 3.65
CA ASN A 35 3.43 -6.83 2.45
C ASN A 35 4.37 -7.50 1.43
N ALA A 36 5.55 -7.93 1.89
CA ALA A 36 6.60 -8.49 1.06
C ALA A 36 6.24 -9.81 0.39
N ILE A 37 5.74 -10.76 1.16
CA ILE A 37 5.63 -12.15 0.71
C ILE A 37 4.21 -12.52 0.26
N THR A 38 3.21 -11.68 0.53
CA THR A 38 1.81 -11.96 0.19
C THR A 38 1.17 -10.81 -0.58
N PHE A 39 1.02 -9.64 0.04
CA PHE A 39 0.26 -8.55 -0.57
C PHE A 39 0.86 -8.11 -1.91
N THR A 40 2.16 -7.77 -1.94
CA THR A 40 2.83 -7.30 -3.16
C THR A 40 2.74 -8.32 -4.31
N PRO A 41 3.09 -9.62 -4.13
CA PRO A 41 2.94 -10.61 -5.20
C PRO A 41 1.51 -10.75 -5.73
N LYS A 42 0.50 -10.74 -4.85
CA LYS A 42 -0.91 -10.92 -5.27
C LYS A 42 -1.47 -9.69 -6.00
N VAL A 43 -1.12 -8.49 -5.56
CA VAL A 43 -1.46 -7.25 -6.28
C VAL A 43 -0.80 -7.23 -7.67
N TYR A 44 0.48 -7.60 -7.78
CA TYR A 44 1.14 -7.69 -9.08
C TYR A 44 0.58 -8.78 -9.99
N GLY A 45 0.04 -9.86 -9.43
CA GLY A 45 -0.67 -10.90 -10.19
C GLY A 45 -1.85 -10.35 -11.00
N VAL A 46 -2.46 -9.24 -10.56
CA VAL A 46 -3.54 -8.55 -11.28
C VAL A 46 -3.02 -7.35 -12.07
N LEU A 47 -2.12 -6.55 -11.50
CA LEU A 47 -1.62 -5.33 -12.15
C LEU A 47 -0.75 -5.60 -13.39
N LEU A 48 0.14 -6.60 -13.34
CA LEU A 48 1.08 -6.85 -14.45
C LEU A 48 0.38 -7.33 -15.73
N PRO A 49 -0.56 -8.29 -15.69
CA PRO A 49 -1.32 -8.66 -16.88
C PRO A 49 -2.12 -7.48 -17.44
N ARG A 50 -2.76 -6.67 -16.59
CA ARG A 50 -3.51 -5.48 -17.03
C ARG A 50 -2.61 -4.46 -17.72
N LEU A 51 -1.43 -4.18 -17.17
CA LEU A 51 -0.44 -3.31 -17.81
C LEU A 51 0.03 -3.86 -19.15
N ALA A 52 0.15 -5.19 -19.28
CA ALA A 52 0.50 -5.86 -20.53
C ALA A 52 -0.70 -6.03 -21.50
N LYS A 53 -1.89 -5.49 -21.16
CA LYS A 53 -3.16 -5.65 -21.92
C LYS A 53 -3.57 -7.11 -22.11
N ASN A 54 -3.22 -7.95 -21.14
CA ASN A 54 -3.59 -9.35 -21.07
C ASN A 54 -4.73 -9.56 -20.07
N GLU A 55 -5.44 -10.67 -20.23
CA GLU A 55 -6.43 -11.13 -19.26
C GLU A 55 -5.76 -11.52 -17.93
N VAL A 56 -6.45 -11.25 -16.82
CA VAL A 56 -6.05 -11.71 -15.49
C VAL A 56 -6.69 -13.07 -15.27
N SER A 57 -5.94 -14.05 -14.77
CA SER A 57 -6.52 -15.37 -14.47
C SER A 57 -7.47 -15.32 -13.29
N GLU A 58 -8.50 -16.17 -13.30
CA GLU A 58 -9.45 -16.30 -12.19
C GLU A 58 -8.75 -16.61 -10.85
N GLU A 59 -7.69 -17.42 -10.89
CA GLU A 59 -6.89 -17.71 -9.70
C GLU A 59 -6.18 -16.45 -9.17
N ALA A 60 -5.59 -15.64 -10.04
CA ALA A 60 -4.93 -14.40 -9.64
C ALA A 60 -5.92 -13.38 -9.05
N GLU A 61 -7.11 -13.24 -9.65
CA GLU A 61 -8.17 -12.38 -9.12
C GLU A 61 -8.65 -12.86 -7.75
N LYS A 62 -8.89 -14.17 -7.60
CA LYS A 62 -9.28 -14.78 -6.32
C LYS A 62 -8.22 -14.54 -5.25
N GLU A 63 -6.95 -14.79 -5.55
CA GLU A 63 -5.87 -14.61 -4.58
C GLU A 63 -5.64 -13.14 -4.22
N PHE A 64 -5.76 -12.22 -5.19
CA PHE A 64 -5.75 -10.77 -4.94
C PHE A 64 -6.84 -10.37 -3.95
N LYS A 65 -8.07 -10.83 -4.19
CA LYS A 65 -9.19 -10.56 -3.29
C LYS A 65 -8.97 -11.15 -1.89
N GLU A 66 -8.82 -12.47 -1.79
CA GLU A 66 -8.87 -13.18 -0.51
C GLU A 66 -7.60 -13.00 0.32
N LYS A 67 -6.42 -13.11 -0.33
CA LYS A 67 -5.13 -13.16 0.38
C LYS A 67 -4.49 -11.78 0.55
N ALA A 68 -4.84 -10.80 -0.29
CA ALA A 68 -4.32 -9.44 -0.19
C ALA A 68 -5.37 -8.48 0.39
N MET A 69 -6.44 -8.20 -0.36
CA MET A 69 -7.36 -7.10 -0.04
C MET A 69 -8.26 -7.41 1.17
N ASP A 70 -8.92 -8.56 1.21
CA ASP A 70 -9.78 -8.98 2.33
C ASP A 70 -8.97 -9.08 3.63
N LYS A 71 -7.76 -9.64 3.54
CA LYS A 71 -6.87 -9.75 4.69
C LYS A 71 -6.40 -8.37 5.17
N LEU A 72 -5.98 -7.48 4.28
CA LEU A 72 -5.55 -6.12 4.64
C LEU A 72 -6.71 -5.33 5.27
N ASN A 73 -7.91 -5.43 4.68
CA ASN A 73 -9.10 -4.76 5.17
C ASN A 73 -9.48 -5.23 6.58
N ARG A 74 -9.36 -6.54 6.86
CA ARG A 74 -9.54 -7.10 8.20
C ARG A 74 -8.42 -6.68 9.17
N ASP A 75 -7.18 -6.65 8.71
CA ASP A 75 -6.06 -6.22 9.55
C ASP A 75 -6.17 -4.74 9.98
N LEU A 76 -6.89 -3.90 9.22
CA LEU A 76 -7.22 -2.51 9.51
C LEU A 76 -8.46 -2.33 10.41
N GLU A 77 -9.21 -3.39 10.70
CA GLU A 77 -10.40 -3.30 11.55
C GLU A 77 -10.03 -2.76 12.94
N GLY A 78 -10.74 -1.72 13.37
CA GLY A 78 -10.51 -1.05 14.66
C GLY A 78 -9.21 -0.25 14.75
N LYS A 79 -8.51 0.04 13.63
CA LYS A 79 -7.24 0.77 13.61
C LYS A 79 -7.28 1.98 12.68
N GLN A 80 -6.51 3.01 13.03
CA GLN A 80 -6.32 4.15 12.13
C GLN A 80 -5.30 3.88 11.02
N PHE A 81 -4.24 3.11 11.31
CA PHE A 81 -3.11 2.80 10.46
C PHE A 81 -2.76 1.31 10.50
N ILE A 82 -1.91 0.84 9.58
CA ILE A 82 -1.63 -0.59 9.36
C ILE A 82 -1.17 -1.30 10.65
N ALA A 83 -0.37 -0.62 11.46
CA ALA A 83 0.23 -1.19 12.68
C ALA A 83 -0.45 -0.74 13.99
N GLY A 84 -1.58 -0.03 13.92
CA GLY A 84 -2.28 0.50 15.10
C GLY A 84 -2.81 1.91 14.87
N ASP A 85 -2.74 2.77 15.87
CA ASP A 85 -3.33 4.11 15.79
C ASP A 85 -2.36 5.20 15.32
N ASN A 86 -1.08 4.86 15.17
CA ASN A 86 -0.05 5.78 14.72
C ASN A 86 0.46 5.41 13.33
N LEU A 87 0.78 6.42 12.53
CA LEU A 87 1.42 6.26 11.23
C LEU A 87 2.82 5.64 11.39
N THR A 88 3.14 4.65 10.56
CA THR A 88 4.43 3.94 10.58
C THR A 88 4.96 3.65 9.18
N ILE A 89 6.17 3.09 9.09
CA ILE A 89 6.70 2.58 7.81
C ILE A 89 5.88 1.46 7.19
N ALA A 90 5.01 0.78 7.95
CA ALA A 90 4.12 -0.20 7.38
C ALA A 90 3.15 0.48 6.40
N ASP A 91 2.57 1.62 6.76
CA ASP A 91 1.61 2.35 5.93
C ASP A 91 2.21 2.72 4.56
N PHE A 92 3.42 3.29 4.55
CA PHE A 92 4.12 3.62 3.31
C PHE A 92 4.45 2.39 2.46
N ALA A 93 4.66 1.22 3.07
CA ALA A 93 4.91 -0.02 2.32
C ALA A 93 3.69 -0.49 1.51
N PHE A 94 2.48 -0.23 1.99
CA PHE A 94 1.23 -0.57 1.29
C PHE A 94 0.79 0.54 0.33
N TRP A 95 1.04 1.81 0.69
CA TRP A 95 0.49 2.98 0.01
C TRP A 95 0.71 2.98 -1.50
N GLY A 96 1.95 2.77 -1.95
CA GLY A 96 2.27 2.85 -3.38
C GLY A 96 1.46 1.89 -4.25
N LEU A 97 1.22 0.65 -3.78
CA LEU A 97 0.42 -0.32 -4.53
C LEU A 97 -1.08 0.01 -4.48
N ILE A 98 -1.59 0.53 -3.37
CA ILE A 98 -2.99 0.98 -3.28
C ILE A 98 -3.25 2.16 -4.21
N THR A 99 -2.31 3.11 -4.31
CA THR A 99 -2.36 4.20 -5.30
C THR A 99 -2.41 3.63 -6.72
N LEU A 100 -1.56 2.66 -7.06
CA LEU A 100 -1.56 2.04 -8.38
C LEU A 100 -2.88 1.34 -8.70
N LEU A 101 -3.50 0.62 -7.75
CA LEU A 101 -4.82 0.03 -7.96
C LEU A 101 -5.85 1.09 -8.41
N GLY A 102 -5.84 2.25 -7.77
CA GLY A 102 -6.71 3.37 -8.16
C GLY A 102 -6.40 3.94 -9.54
N LEU A 103 -5.12 4.05 -9.91
CA LEU A 103 -4.72 4.54 -11.24
C LEU A 103 -5.17 3.60 -12.37
N PHE A 104 -5.19 2.30 -12.12
CA PHE A 104 -5.67 1.25 -13.04
C PHE A 104 -7.18 0.97 -12.92
N ASP A 105 -7.95 1.89 -12.33
CA ASP A 105 -9.41 1.82 -12.20
C ASP A 105 -9.90 0.50 -11.55
N ILE A 106 -9.11 -0.07 -10.63
CA ILE A 106 -9.50 -1.25 -9.86
C ILE A 106 -10.42 -0.80 -8.74
N ASP A 107 -11.69 -1.23 -8.78
CA ASP A 107 -12.66 -0.88 -7.75
C ASP A 107 -12.23 -1.43 -6.38
N THR A 108 -11.98 -0.52 -5.45
CA THR A 108 -11.62 -0.84 -4.05
C THR A 108 -12.75 -0.58 -3.06
N SER A 109 -13.93 -0.14 -3.54
CA SER A 109 -15.10 0.14 -2.70
C SER A 109 -15.58 -1.00 -1.81
N PRO A 110 -15.35 -2.31 -2.13
CA PRO A 110 -15.68 -3.39 -1.21
C PRO A 110 -14.86 -3.41 0.10
N TRP A 111 -13.72 -2.71 0.15
CA TRP A 111 -12.80 -2.70 1.29
C TRP A 111 -12.80 -1.36 2.03
N SER A 112 -13.90 -1.07 2.73
CA SER A 112 -14.15 0.23 3.38
C SER A 112 -13.07 0.67 4.39
N ASN A 113 -12.41 -0.26 5.09
CA ASN A 113 -11.32 0.09 6.02
C ASN A 113 -10.08 0.54 5.25
N ILE A 114 -9.79 -0.08 4.11
CA ILE A 114 -8.73 0.35 3.19
C ILE A 114 -9.06 1.73 2.64
N CYS A 115 -10.29 1.97 2.17
CA CYS A 115 -10.69 3.28 1.66
C CYS A 115 -10.53 4.38 2.73
N SER A 116 -11.01 4.13 3.95
CA SER A 116 -10.88 5.09 5.06
C SER A 116 -9.42 5.36 5.43
N TRP A 117 -8.58 4.33 5.43
CA TRP A 117 -7.13 4.47 5.65
C TRP A 117 -6.46 5.24 4.50
N ALA A 118 -6.87 4.99 3.26
CA ALA A 118 -6.34 5.68 2.10
C ALA A 118 -6.61 7.18 2.14
N GLU A 119 -7.80 7.61 2.58
CA GLU A 119 -8.10 9.03 2.76
C GLU A 119 -7.18 9.69 3.81
N ARG A 120 -6.82 8.97 4.88
CA ARG A 120 -5.84 9.48 5.87
C ARG A 120 -4.44 9.60 5.26
N MET A 121 -4.04 8.67 4.40
CA MET A 121 -2.75 8.74 3.71
C MET A 121 -2.69 9.92 2.72
N LYS A 122 -3.79 10.20 2.01
CA LYS A 122 -3.91 11.36 1.12
C LYS A 122 -3.89 12.70 1.88
N ALA A 123 -4.39 12.71 3.11
CA ALA A 123 -4.41 13.92 3.96
C ALA A 123 -3.03 14.30 4.55
N LEU A 124 -1.98 13.50 4.31
CA LEU A 124 -0.64 13.81 4.79
C LEU A 124 -0.08 15.06 4.07
N PRO A 125 0.64 15.95 4.78
CA PRO A 125 1.04 17.25 4.23
C PRO A 125 1.99 17.17 3.04
N TYR A 126 2.69 16.05 2.86
CA TYR A 126 3.62 15.79 1.75
C TYR A 126 3.00 14.93 0.63
N TYR A 127 1.71 14.59 0.71
CA TYR A 127 1.08 13.71 -0.27
C TYR A 127 1.20 14.24 -1.70
N GLU A 128 0.77 15.47 -1.93
CA GLU A 128 0.78 16.12 -3.26
C GLU A 128 2.20 16.19 -3.85
N GLU A 129 3.16 16.66 -3.05
CA GLU A 129 4.56 16.77 -3.48
C GLU A 129 5.12 15.41 -3.92
N CYS A 130 4.87 14.35 -3.16
CA CYS A 130 5.37 13.02 -3.47
C CYS A 130 4.71 12.34 -4.68
N HIS A 131 3.49 12.75 -5.07
CA HIS A 131 2.73 12.09 -6.14
C HIS A 131 2.62 12.92 -7.42
N LYS A 132 3.03 14.20 -7.40
CA LYS A 132 2.96 15.10 -8.55
C LYS A 132 3.49 14.48 -9.83
N GLU A 133 4.74 14.02 -9.84
CA GLU A 133 5.38 13.46 -11.03
C GLU A 133 4.68 12.18 -11.51
N LEU A 134 4.20 11.34 -10.58
CA LEU A 134 3.46 10.12 -10.91
C LEU A 134 2.14 10.43 -11.62
N PHE A 135 1.38 11.41 -11.10
CA PHE A 135 0.09 11.77 -11.68
C PHE A 135 0.24 12.50 -13.01
N GLU A 136 1.23 13.38 -13.14
CA GLU A 136 1.57 14.01 -14.42
C GLU A 136 1.91 12.95 -15.48
N PHE A 137 2.79 12.01 -15.14
CA PHE A 137 3.15 10.89 -16.01
C PHE A 137 1.95 10.02 -16.40
N TRP A 138 1.06 9.70 -15.45
CA TRP A 138 -0.10 8.87 -15.70
C TRP A 138 -1.13 9.53 -16.63
N GLU A 139 -1.37 10.83 -16.44
CA GLU A 139 -2.24 11.62 -17.32
C GLU A 139 -1.68 11.72 -18.75
N GLU A 140 -0.36 11.76 -18.92
CA GLU A 140 0.28 11.68 -20.22
C GLU A 140 0.10 10.31 -20.87
N MET A 141 0.29 9.22 -20.12
CA MET A 141 0.08 7.86 -20.60
C MET A 141 -1.34 7.65 -21.14
N LYS A 142 -2.36 8.12 -20.42
CA LYS A 142 -3.77 8.00 -20.83
C LYS A 142 -4.06 8.67 -22.18
N LYS A 143 -3.36 9.77 -22.52
CA LYS A 143 -3.51 10.47 -23.80
C LYS A 143 -2.89 9.74 -24.99
N VAL A 144 -1.89 8.90 -24.75
CA VAL A 144 -1.21 8.13 -25.80
C VAL A 144 -2.02 6.89 -26.18
N GLU A 145 -2.85 6.39 -25.26
CA GLU A 145 -3.69 5.20 -25.48
C GLU A 145 -5.10 5.51 -26.03
N SER A 146 -5.51 6.79 -26.04
CA SER A 146 -6.78 7.30 -26.61
C SER A 146 -6.66 7.70 -28.07
#